data_AF-A0A9N9RGE5-F1
#
_entry.id   AF-A0A9N9RGE5-F1
#
_cell.length_a   1.000
_cell.length_b   1.000
_cell.length_c   1.000
_cell.angle_alpha   90.00
_cell.angle_beta   90.00
_cell.angle_gamma   90.00
#
_symmetry.space_group_name_H-M   'P 1'
#
loop_
_entity.id
_entity.type
_entity.pdbx_description
1 polymer ?
#
loop_
_entity_poly.entity_id
_entity_poly.type
_entity_poly.pdbx_seq_one_letter_code
_entity_poly.pdbx_strand_id
1 'polypeptide(L)'
;MEYVKENVPARPPVPVWVVVCGLLATMVALVGVTTLVDHTLPPPLTRRDAPPDRFIAEIAYEHLVNITNIGPRVAGTYENEVAAVSVLVAAAKEIARAASPHNVVDIDLQRASGGFSLSFFDGGSTIHLSHNCWQYETAGYFFVNSVFSILYKSCSVYLTNPPYEALT
;
A
#
# COMPACT_ATOMS: atom_id res chain seq x y z
N MET A 1 -24.69 -45.87 -43.38
CA MET A 1 -23.51 -45.01 -43.19
C MET A 1 -22.80 -45.53 -41.96
N GLU A 2 -21.69 -46.23 -42.17
CA GLU A 2 -20.93 -46.90 -41.10
C GLU A 2 -20.00 -45.87 -40.45
N TYR A 3 -20.12 -45.69 -39.13
CA TYR A 3 -19.35 -44.71 -38.38
C TYR A 3 -17.96 -45.30 -38.13
N VAL A 4 -17.00 -45.00 -39.01
CA VAL A 4 -15.60 -45.40 -38.82
C VAL A 4 -15.01 -44.52 -37.72
N LYS A 5 -14.86 -45.08 -36.53
CA LYS A 5 -14.20 -44.44 -35.38
C LYS A 5 -12.72 -44.29 -35.70
N GLU A 6 -12.30 -43.07 -36.04
CA GLU A 6 -10.88 -42.77 -36.26
C GLU A 6 -10.10 -43.03 -34.96
N ASN A 7 -9.29 -44.08 -34.97
CA ASN A 7 -8.39 -44.41 -33.87
C ASN A 7 -7.25 -43.38 -33.87
N VAL A 8 -7.48 -42.23 -33.24
CA VAL A 8 -6.39 -41.32 -32.87
C VAL A 8 -5.47 -42.09 -31.93
N PRO A 9 -4.21 -42.39 -32.31
CA PRO A 9 -3.31 -43.09 -31.41
C PRO A 9 -3.15 -42.25 -30.15
N ALA A 10 -3.45 -42.84 -28.99
CA ALA A 10 -3.20 -42.20 -27.72
C ALA A 10 -1.71 -41.84 -27.68
N ARG A 11 -1.40 -40.54 -27.57
CA ARG A 11 0.00 -40.11 -27.42
C ARG A 11 0.60 -40.86 -26.23
N PRO A 12 1.83 -41.39 -26.35
CA PRO A 12 2.46 -42.04 -25.22
C PRO A 12 2.52 -41.04 -24.05
N PRO A 13 2.29 -41.48 -22.80
CA PRO A 13 2.38 -40.59 -21.66
C PRO A 13 3.77 -39.95 -21.64
N VAL A 14 3.83 -38.64 -21.42
CA VAL A 14 5.10 -37.94 -21.28
C VAL A 14 5.92 -38.65 -20.20
N PRO A 15 7.19 -38.99 -20.48
CA PRO A 15 7.97 -39.72 -19.52
C PRO A 15 8.29 -38.80 -18.34
N VAL A 16 8.20 -39.34 -17.12
CA VAL A 16 8.32 -38.57 -15.86
C VAL A 16 9.61 -37.75 -15.81
N TRP A 17 10.70 -38.24 -16.39
CA TRP A 17 11.97 -37.52 -16.44
C TRP A 17 11.89 -36.21 -17.23
N VAL A 18 11.06 -36.11 -18.28
CA VAL A 18 10.87 -34.84 -19.03
C VAL A 18 10.19 -33.82 -18.14
N VAL A 19 9.20 -34.24 -17.36
CA VAL A 19 8.50 -33.36 -16.40
C VAL A 19 9.46 -32.90 -15.31
N VAL A 20 10.25 -33.82 -14.74
CA VAL A 20 11.26 -33.51 -13.70
C VAL A 20 12.33 -32.56 -14.25
N CYS A 21 12.86 -32.82 -15.44
CA CYS A 21 13.83 -31.93 -16.09
C CYS A 21 13.24 -30.55 -16.40
N GLY A 22 11.97 -30.49 -16.83
CA GLY A 22 11.26 -29.23 -17.03
C GLY A 22 11.15 -28.42 -15.74
N LEU A 23 10.72 -29.04 -14.64
CA LEU A 23 10.62 -28.39 -13.34
C LEU A 23 11.98 -27.91 -12.82
N LEU A 24 13.04 -28.73 -12.96
CA LEU A 24 14.39 -28.35 -12.58
C LEU A 24 14.90 -27.18 -13.42
N ALA A 25 14.68 -27.19 -14.73
CA ALA A 25 15.06 -26.10 -15.60
C ALA A 25 14.34 -24.80 -15.23
N THR A 26 13.04 -24.87 -14.91
CA THR A 26 12.28 -23.71 -14.43
C THR A 26 12.81 -23.20 -13.09
N MET A 27 13.11 -24.09 -12.13
CA MET A 27 13.70 -23.69 -10.85
C MET A 27 15.06 -23.00 -11.03
N VAL A 28 15.94 -23.55 -11.86
CA VAL A 28 17.25 -22.95 -12.16
C VAL A 28 17.09 -21.60 -12.85
N ALA A 29 16.16 -21.47 -13.78
CA ALA A 29 15.88 -20.20 -14.45
C ALA A 29 15.39 -19.13 -13.46
N LEU A 30 14.47 -19.47 -12.55
CA LEU A 30 13.98 -18.56 -11.53
C LEU A 30 15.09 -18.12 -10.58
N VAL A 31 15.90 -19.07 -10.08
CA VAL A 31 17.05 -18.75 -9.21
C VAL A 31 18.06 -17.87 -9.96
N GLY A 32 18.40 -18.21 -11.20
CA GLY A 32 19.31 -17.41 -12.03
C GLY A 32 18.82 -15.97 -12.21
N VAL A 33 17.53 -15.77 -12.51
CA VAL A 33 16.94 -14.43 -12.63
C VAL A 33 16.97 -13.69 -11.29
N THR A 34 16.57 -14.33 -10.19
CA THR A 34 16.57 -13.68 -8.86
C THR A 34 17.97 -13.24 -8.44
N THR A 35 18.98 -14.10 -8.57
CA THR A 35 20.37 -13.75 -8.24
C THR A 35 20.92 -12.63 -9.12
N LEU A 36 20.62 -12.63 -10.42
CA LEU A 36 21.02 -11.55 -11.31
C LEU A 36 20.42 -10.21 -10.87
N VAL A 37 19.13 -10.20 -10.51
CA VAL A 37 18.43 -9.01 -10.01
C VAL A 37 19.01 -8.56 -8.67
N ASP A 38 19.23 -9.48 -7.73
CA ASP A 38 19.80 -9.20 -6.41
C ASP A 38 21.18 -8.56 -6.49
N HIS A 39 22.03 -8.98 -7.44
CA HIS A 39 23.35 -8.39 -7.65
C HIS A 39 23.30 -6.98 -8.28
N THR A 40 22.19 -6.59 -8.89
CA THR A 40 22.00 -5.23 -9.43
C THR A 40 21.43 -4.24 -8.41
N LEU A 41 20.92 -4.73 -7.29
CA LEU A 41 20.32 -3.91 -6.24
C LEU A 41 21.40 -3.37 -5.30
N PRO A 42 21.28 -2.12 -4.83
CA PRO A 42 22.17 -1.60 -3.79
C PRO A 42 21.99 -2.41 -2.49
N PRO A 43 23.06 -2.54 -1.68
CA PRO A 43 22.99 -3.27 -0.42
C PRO A 43 21.91 -2.67 0.50
N PRO A 44 21.13 -3.52 1.20
CA PRO A 44 20.05 -3.04 2.05
C PRO A 44 20.61 -2.23 3.22
N LEU A 45 20.02 -1.07 3.46
CA LEU A 45 20.31 -0.23 4.63
C LEU A 45 19.63 -0.83 5.86
N THR A 46 20.42 -1.21 6.86
CA THR A 46 19.93 -1.68 8.16
C THR A 46 19.84 -0.53 9.14
N ARG A 47 19.02 -0.64 10.20
CA ARG A 47 18.89 0.39 11.23
C ARG A 47 20.22 0.76 11.93
N ARG A 48 21.21 -0.13 11.90
CA ARG A 48 22.53 0.08 12.53
C ARG A 48 23.49 0.89 11.66
N ASP A 49 23.37 0.74 10.33
CA ASP A 49 24.34 1.27 9.37
C ASP A 49 23.79 2.47 8.58
N ALA A 50 22.50 2.79 8.76
CA ALA A 50 21.82 3.80 7.97
C ALA A 50 21.97 5.23 8.55
N PRO A 51 22.36 6.22 7.73
CA PRO A 51 22.31 7.61 8.13
C PRO A 51 20.84 8.10 8.23
N PRO A 52 20.56 9.07 9.12
CA PRO A 52 19.20 9.46 9.51
C PRO A 52 18.38 10.14 8.40
N ASP A 53 19.02 10.54 7.31
CA ASP A 53 18.44 11.21 6.15
C ASP A 53 17.96 10.23 5.06
N ARG A 54 18.17 8.93 5.24
CA ARG A 54 17.85 7.90 4.24
C ARG A 54 16.68 7.02 4.69
N PHE A 55 15.93 6.56 3.71
CA PHE A 55 14.84 5.61 3.95
C PHE A 55 15.40 4.26 4.45
N ILE A 56 14.79 3.74 5.51
CA ILE A 56 15.16 2.45 6.14
C ILE A 56 13.94 1.54 6.09
N ALA A 57 14.04 0.46 5.31
CA ALA A 57 12.92 -0.47 5.09
C ALA A 57 12.45 -1.15 6.38
N GLU A 58 13.38 -1.46 7.30
CA GLU A 58 13.09 -2.07 8.60
C GLU A 58 12.16 -1.20 9.45
N ILE A 59 12.42 0.11 9.50
CA ILE A 59 11.59 1.07 10.24
C ILE A 59 10.20 1.20 9.58
N ALA A 60 10.17 1.27 8.26
CA ALA A 60 8.90 1.31 7.52
C ALA A 60 8.06 0.05 7.76
N TYR A 61 8.70 -1.12 7.84
CA TYR A 61 8.04 -2.38 8.16
C TYR A 61 7.52 -2.40 9.60
N GLU A 62 8.30 -1.90 10.58
CA GLU A 62 7.86 -1.78 11.97
C GLU A 62 6.61 -0.88 12.10
N HIS A 63 6.59 0.27 11.42
CA HIS A 63 5.42 1.14 11.36
C HIS A 63 4.21 0.45 10.72
N LEU A 64 4.43 -0.29 9.63
CA LEU A 64 3.37 -1.05 8.97
C LEU A 64 2.78 -2.10 9.92
N VAL A 65 3.63 -2.90 10.57
CA VAL A 65 3.21 -3.92 11.52
C VAL A 65 2.43 -3.32 12.68
N ASN A 66 2.92 -2.22 13.26
CA ASN A 66 2.26 -1.52 14.36
C ASN A 66 0.84 -1.07 13.97
N ILE A 67 0.68 -0.48 12.79
CA ILE A 67 -0.63 -0.03 12.31
C ILE A 67 -1.54 -1.23 11.97
N THR A 68 -1.01 -2.31 11.41
CA THR A 68 -1.81 -3.51 11.10
C THR A 68 -2.24 -4.29 12.34
N ASN A 69 -1.49 -4.18 13.44
CA ASN A 69 -1.80 -4.86 14.70
C ASN A 69 -2.92 -4.18 15.50
N ILE A 70 -3.39 -3.00 15.08
CA ILE A 70 -4.46 -2.26 15.76
C ILE A 70 -5.79 -3.04 15.72
N GLY A 71 -6.07 -3.76 14.63
CA GLY A 71 -7.26 -4.60 14.50
C GLY A 71 -7.97 -4.48 13.14
N PRO A 72 -9.29 -4.76 13.07
CA PRO A 72 -10.04 -4.74 11.81
C PRO A 72 -10.02 -3.37 11.14
N ARG A 73 -9.76 -3.35 9.82
CA ARG A 73 -9.63 -2.14 8.99
C ARG A 73 -10.89 -1.84 8.16
N VAL A 74 -12.04 -2.27 8.67
CA VAL A 74 -13.34 -2.05 8.04
C VAL A 74 -13.86 -0.68 8.48
N ALA A 75 -14.38 0.11 7.54
CA ALA A 75 -14.99 1.40 7.85
C ALA A 75 -16.11 1.25 8.90
N GLY A 76 -16.15 2.17 9.88
CA GLY A 76 -17.11 2.12 10.99
C GLY A 76 -16.67 1.33 12.22
N THR A 77 -15.54 0.61 12.18
CA THR A 77 -14.92 0.00 13.36
C THR A 77 -14.14 1.02 14.19
N TYR A 78 -14.08 0.85 15.51
CA TYR A 78 -13.35 1.77 16.39
C TYR A 78 -11.86 1.81 16.05
N GLU A 79 -11.30 0.64 15.72
CA GLU A 79 -9.90 0.43 15.37
C GLU A 79 -9.50 1.26 14.14
N ASN A 80 -10.36 1.29 13.11
CA ASN A 80 -10.11 2.06 11.89
C ASN A 80 -10.43 3.55 12.06
N GLU A 81 -11.52 3.89 12.75
CA GLU A 81 -12.06 5.25 12.81
C GLU A 81 -11.35 6.15 13.82
N VAL A 82 -10.87 5.57 14.92
CA VAL A 82 -10.27 6.31 16.04
C VAL A 82 -8.82 5.93 16.23
N ALA A 83 -8.54 4.64 16.47
CA ALA A 83 -7.19 4.21 16.85
C ALA A 83 -6.18 4.40 15.71
N ALA A 84 -6.46 3.90 14.51
CA ALA A 84 -5.58 4.05 13.36
C ALA A 84 -5.38 5.53 12.95
N VAL A 85 -6.46 6.32 12.95
CA VAL A 85 -6.38 7.77 12.67
C VAL A 85 -5.49 8.48 13.69
N SER A 86 -5.60 8.14 14.97
CA SER A 86 -4.76 8.74 16.01
C SER A 86 -3.27 8.48 15.79
N VAL A 87 -2.90 7.27 15.36
CA VAL A 87 -1.51 6.89 15.05
C VAL A 87 -0.99 7.67 13.84
N LEU A 88 -1.80 7.79 12.78
CA LEU A 88 -1.42 8.53 11.56
C LEU A 88 -1.27 10.02 11.83
N VAL A 89 -2.19 10.63 12.58
CA VAL A 89 -2.13 12.05 12.95
C VAL A 89 -0.93 12.32 13.85
N ALA A 90 -0.62 11.43 14.80
CA ALA A 90 0.56 11.55 15.64
C ALA A 90 1.85 11.50 14.82
N ALA A 91 1.95 10.57 13.86
CA ALA A 91 3.09 10.47 12.96
C ALA A 91 3.24 11.71 12.07
N ALA A 92 2.13 12.23 11.51
CA ALA A 92 2.15 13.45 10.70
C ALA A 92 2.60 14.68 11.51
N LYS A 93 2.15 14.80 12.77
CA LYS A 93 2.61 15.85 13.68
C LYS A 93 4.09 15.73 14.00
N GLU A 94 4.62 14.51 14.14
CA GLU A 94 6.05 14.32 14.34
C GLU A 94 6.86 14.78 13.12
N ILE A 95 6.39 14.45 11.92
CA ILE A 95 7.00 14.93 10.67
C ILE A 95 6.95 16.46 10.59
N ALA A 96 5.82 17.08 10.94
CA ALA A 96 5.69 18.52 10.97
C ALA A 96 6.65 19.19 11.97
N ARG A 97 6.91 18.54 13.12
CA ARG A 97 7.91 19.02 14.10
C ARG A 97 9.35 18.88 13.62
N ALA A 98 9.65 17.82 12.86
CA ALA A 98 10.97 17.57 12.30
C ALA A 98 11.24 18.32 10.98
N ALA A 99 10.24 19.02 10.44
CA ALA A 99 10.36 19.75 9.19
C ALA A 99 11.34 20.94 9.31
N SER A 100 12.05 21.21 8.20
CA SER A 100 12.88 22.42 8.07
C SER A 100 12.03 23.68 8.24
N PRO A 101 12.57 24.79 8.80
CA PRO A 101 11.87 26.07 8.89
C PRO A 101 11.39 26.63 7.53
N HIS A 102 11.97 26.12 6.44
CA HIS A 102 11.65 26.48 5.07
C HIS A 102 10.48 25.66 4.50
N ASN A 103 9.95 24.68 5.23
CA ASN A 103 8.84 23.85 4.78
C ASN A 103 7.67 24.04 5.74
N VAL A 104 6.51 24.46 5.21
CA VAL A 104 5.29 24.51 6.01
C VAL A 104 4.52 23.21 5.75
N VAL A 105 4.28 22.46 6.83
CA VAL A 105 3.52 21.21 6.80
C VAL A 105 2.12 21.51 7.30
N ASP A 106 1.14 21.37 6.41
CA ASP A 106 -0.27 21.49 6.76
C ASP A 106 -0.93 20.10 6.85
N ILE A 107 -1.73 19.89 7.88
CA ILE A 107 -2.35 18.60 8.20
C ILE A 107 -3.86 18.81 8.27
N ASP A 108 -4.55 18.36 7.23
CA ASP A 108 -6.01 18.40 7.17
C ASP A 108 -6.62 17.01 7.47
N LEU A 109 -7.51 16.96 8.45
CA LEU A 109 -8.23 15.75 8.81
C LEU A 109 -9.62 15.76 8.18
N GLN A 110 -9.71 15.16 7.00
CA GLN A 110 -10.98 15.06 6.28
C GLN A 110 -11.82 13.90 6.80
N ARG A 111 -12.90 14.23 7.49
CA ARG A 111 -13.94 13.27 7.85
C ARG A 111 -14.94 13.18 6.70
N ALA A 112 -14.60 12.37 5.70
CA ALA A 112 -15.58 11.93 4.73
C ALA A 112 -16.57 10.99 5.40
N SER A 113 -17.85 11.19 5.11
CA SER A 113 -18.86 10.24 5.49
C SER A 113 -19.46 9.69 4.17
N GLY A 114 -19.42 8.36 3.96
CA GLY A 114 -19.92 7.65 2.77
C GLY A 114 -20.59 6.32 3.16
N GLY A 115 -21.73 5.97 2.56
CA GLY A 115 -22.45 4.72 2.82
C GLY A 115 -22.27 3.70 1.70
N PHE A 116 -22.11 2.42 2.04
CA PHE A 116 -22.08 1.33 1.06
C PHE A 116 -23.07 0.24 1.46
N SER A 117 -23.93 -0.18 0.54
CA SER A 117 -24.88 -1.26 0.80
C SER A 117 -24.16 -2.60 0.70
N LEU A 118 -23.93 -3.25 1.84
CA LEU A 118 -23.59 -4.66 1.86
C LEU A 118 -24.89 -5.46 1.87
N SER A 119 -25.25 -6.03 0.71
CA SER A 119 -26.36 -6.97 0.60
C SER A 119 -25.94 -8.32 1.18
N PHE A 120 -25.86 -8.43 2.51
CA PHE A 120 -25.82 -9.75 3.14
C PHE A 120 -27.18 -10.39 2.93
N PHE A 121 -27.20 -11.65 2.48
CA PHE A 121 -28.42 -12.40 2.11
C PHE A 121 -29.33 -12.74 3.32
N ASP A 122 -29.14 -12.07 4.45
CA ASP A 122 -29.94 -12.19 5.65
C ASP A 122 -29.98 -10.79 6.30
N GLY A 123 -31.18 -10.21 6.39
CA GLY A 123 -31.38 -8.76 6.39
C GLY A 123 -30.67 -7.97 7.49
N GLY A 124 -30.16 -6.77 7.16
CA GLY A 124 -29.81 -5.78 8.17
C GLY A 124 -28.89 -4.63 7.74
N SER A 125 -29.42 -3.42 7.87
CA SER A 125 -28.75 -2.11 8.00
C SER A 125 -27.97 -1.51 6.80
N THR A 126 -28.52 -0.43 6.26
CA THR A 126 -27.83 0.53 5.37
C THR A 126 -27.27 1.67 6.23
N ILE A 127 -25.96 1.83 6.27
CA ILE A 127 -25.32 2.98 6.93
C ILE A 127 -25.10 4.06 5.87
N HIS A 128 -25.75 5.21 6.04
CA HIS A 128 -25.58 6.39 5.19
C HIS A 128 -24.66 7.40 5.86
N LEU A 129 -23.70 7.89 5.10
CA LEU A 129 -22.73 8.87 5.53
C LEU A 129 -22.52 9.81 4.29
N SER A 130 -22.48 11.13 4.50
CA SER A 130 -22.44 12.24 3.51
C SER A 130 -21.06 12.92 3.34
N HIS A 131 -20.68 13.29 2.12
CA HIS A 131 -19.39 13.92 1.83
C HIS A 131 -19.44 15.45 1.95
N ASN A 132 -18.51 16.02 2.71
CA ASN A 132 -18.15 17.44 2.63
C ASN A 132 -16.63 17.44 2.39
N CYS A 133 -16.20 17.77 1.17
CA CYS A 133 -14.77 17.95 0.87
C CYS A 133 -14.56 19.44 0.61
N TRP A 134 -13.71 20.09 1.42
CA TRP A 134 -13.29 21.45 1.16
C TRP A 134 -12.19 21.41 0.08
N GLN A 135 -12.48 22.02 -1.06
CA GLN A 135 -11.55 22.16 -2.17
C GLN A 135 -10.66 23.39 -1.89
N TYR A 136 -9.36 23.21 -1.66
CA TYR A 136 -8.40 24.32 -1.71
C TYR A 136 -7.68 24.26 -3.07
N GLU A 137 -7.57 25.40 -3.72
CA GLU A 137 -6.94 25.56 -5.04
C GLU A 137 -5.76 26.52 -4.84
N THR A 138 -4.55 25.98 -4.68
CA THR A 138 -3.33 26.79 -4.60
C THR A 138 -2.16 26.06 -5.27
N ALA A 139 -1.35 26.83 -6.01
CA ALA A 139 -0.26 26.32 -6.83
C ALA A 139 0.99 26.04 -5.97
N GLY A 140 1.49 24.80 -5.97
CA GLY A 140 2.80 24.44 -5.40
C GLY A 140 2.82 23.47 -4.21
N TYR A 141 2.01 22.40 -4.23
CA TYR A 141 2.02 21.36 -3.20
C TYR A 141 2.69 20.07 -3.68
N PHE A 142 3.50 19.45 -2.82
CA PHE A 142 3.76 18.02 -2.94
C PHE A 142 2.69 17.25 -2.16
N PHE A 143 1.89 16.48 -2.88
CA PHE A 143 0.76 15.74 -2.33
C PHE A 143 1.16 14.30 -2.03
N VAL A 144 1.11 13.92 -0.76
CA VAL A 144 1.23 12.51 -0.36
C VAL A 144 -0.15 12.02 0.06
N ASN A 145 -0.67 11.06 -0.69
CA ASN A 145 -1.94 10.40 -0.40
C ASN A 145 -1.72 8.92 -0.15
N SER A 146 -2.39 8.41 0.88
CA SER A 146 -2.44 6.99 1.17
C SER A 146 -3.85 6.62 1.57
N VAL A 147 -4.37 5.52 1.00
CA VAL A 147 -5.67 4.96 1.37
C VAL A 147 -5.43 3.82 2.35
N PHE A 148 -5.83 4.03 3.60
CA PHE A 148 -5.59 3.06 4.67
C PHE A 148 -6.73 2.03 4.83
N SER A 149 -7.96 2.46 4.56
CA SER A 149 -9.18 1.67 4.76
C SER A 149 -9.52 0.88 3.49
N ILE A 150 -10.04 -0.35 3.65
CA ILE A 150 -10.55 -1.18 2.53
C ILE A 150 -11.73 -0.49 1.84
N LEU A 151 -12.37 0.47 2.51
CA LEU A 151 -13.32 1.41 1.95
C LEU A 151 -12.80 2.84 2.13
N TYR A 152 -12.36 3.42 1.02
CA TYR A 152 -11.95 4.81 0.78
C TYR A 152 -11.90 5.74 2.00
N LYS A 153 -10.70 5.93 2.55
CA LYS A 153 -10.35 7.11 3.34
C LYS A 153 -9.01 7.66 2.85
N SER A 154 -9.04 8.90 2.38
CA SER A 154 -7.85 9.64 1.98
C SER A 154 -7.38 10.50 3.14
N CYS A 155 -6.15 10.28 3.60
CA CYS A 155 -5.42 11.27 4.38
C CYS A 155 -4.47 11.99 3.44
N SER A 156 -4.44 13.31 3.55
CA SER A 156 -3.69 14.20 2.67
C SER A 156 -2.72 15.02 3.50
N VAL A 157 -1.44 14.94 3.17
CA VAL A 157 -0.40 15.78 3.78
C VAL A 157 0.11 16.74 2.73
N TYR A 158 0.18 18.01 3.12
CA TYR A 158 0.57 19.11 2.27
C TYR A 158 1.94 19.63 2.70
N LEU A 159 2.92 19.57 1.79
CA LEU A 159 4.20 20.25 1.94
C LEU A 159 4.18 21.48 1.04
N THR A 160 4.35 22.66 1.63
CA THR A 160 4.56 23.91 0.88
C THR A 160 5.97 24.44 1.10
N ASN A 161 6.54 25.00 0.02
CA ASN A 161 7.62 25.96 0.15
C ASN A 161 6.98 27.34 0.38
N PRO A 162 7.48 28.17 1.32
CA PRO A 162 7.03 29.54 1.45
C PRO A 162 7.31 30.28 0.14
N PRO A 163 6.44 31.22 -0.27
CA PRO A 163 6.76 32.12 -1.36
C PRO A 163 8.05 32.87 -1.02
N TYR A 164 8.92 33.05 -2.01
CA TYR A 164 10.21 33.74 -1.94
C TYR A 164 10.12 35.21 -1.47
N GLU A 165 8.94 35.71 -1.12
CA GLU A 165 8.65 37.10 -0.74
C GLU A 165 8.54 37.32 0.78
N ALA A 166 8.71 36.28 1.61
CA ALA A 166 8.63 36.41 3.08
C ALA A 166 9.99 36.49 3.80
N LEU A 167 11.09 36.65 3.07
CA LEU A 167 12.45 36.83 3.61
C LEU A 167 12.99 38.24 3.27
N THR A 168 12.37 39.27 3.86
CA THR A 168 12.97 40.61 4.04
C THR A 168 12.46 41.21 5.34
#